data_AF-A0A0N4UAW7-F1
#
_entry.id   AF-A0A0N4UAW7-F1
#
_cell.length_a   1.000
_cell.length_b   1.000
_cell.length_c   1.000
_cell.angle_alpha   90.00
_cell.angle_beta   90.00
_cell.angle_gamma   90.00
#
_symmetry.space_group_name_H-M   'P 1'
#
loop_
_entity.id
_entity.type
_entity.pdbx_description
1 polymer ?
#
loop_
_entity_poly.entity_id
_entity_poly.type
_entity_poly.pdbx_seq_one_letter_code
_entity_poly.pdbx_strand_id
1 'polypeptide(L)'
;LIFVTVTKQPFHLSSLTVLVLFIIKKDLQIFKIFPSYCNDCQCMYTDVNHKTSTAHLIETKKLINHPGYQIPEWNKGYQLLRKTGWNEYEGLGKDGSGHRYPIRSVLKRDRFGFGLKKQTPKVTHFLPFDKRAIEKVKKKSKRELKEIERRKANRTKQLEIDFRMMFHFDQ
;
A
#
# COMPACT_ATOMS: atom_id res chain seq x y z
N LEU A 1 -6.19 -40.19 66.38
CA LEU A 1 -6.24 -39.57 67.73
C LEU A 1 -5.42 -38.29 67.62
N ILE A 2 -5.95 -37.07 67.57
CA ILE A 2 -6.99 -36.43 68.38
C ILE A 2 -7.67 -35.35 67.52
N PHE A 3 -8.99 -35.25 67.65
CA PHE A 3 -9.83 -34.18 67.12
C PHE A 3 -9.55 -32.87 67.86
N VAL A 4 -9.38 -31.75 67.14
CA VAL A 4 -9.62 -30.42 67.71
C VAL A 4 -10.50 -29.63 66.74
N THR A 5 -11.78 -29.63 67.07
CA THR A 5 -12.82 -28.77 66.51
C THR A 5 -12.69 -27.37 67.08
N VAL A 6 -12.50 -26.34 66.24
CA VAL A 6 -12.65 -24.94 66.65
C VAL A 6 -13.65 -24.25 65.72
N THR A 7 -14.88 -24.22 66.24
CA THR A 7 -15.90 -23.18 66.16
C THR A 7 -15.97 -22.30 64.91
N LYS A 8 -16.98 -22.59 64.07
CA LYS A 8 -17.64 -21.60 63.20
C LYS A 8 -18.21 -20.46 64.04
N GLN A 9 -17.78 -19.23 63.80
CA GLN A 9 -18.62 -18.03 63.99
C GLN A 9 -18.48 -17.12 62.76
N PRO A 10 -19.57 -16.55 62.25
CA PRO A 10 -19.61 -15.91 60.94
C PRO A 10 -19.15 -14.45 61.06
N PHE A 11 -17.96 -14.13 60.57
CA PHE A 11 -17.64 -12.74 60.29
C PHE A 11 -18.36 -12.33 59.02
N HIS A 12 -19.31 -11.41 59.20
CA HIS A 12 -20.13 -10.81 58.15
C HIS A 12 -19.22 -9.97 57.23
N LEU A 13 -18.63 -10.60 56.21
CA LEU A 13 -17.89 -9.90 55.17
C LEU A 13 -18.88 -9.02 54.41
N SER A 14 -18.76 -7.71 54.57
CA SER A 14 -19.63 -6.75 53.88
C SER A 14 -19.53 -6.96 52.37
N SER A 15 -20.67 -6.84 51.67
CA SER A 15 -20.83 -7.02 50.22
C SER A 15 -19.74 -6.33 49.39
N LEU A 16 -19.20 -5.22 49.90
CA LEU A 16 -18.10 -4.46 49.31
C LEU A 16 -16.77 -5.22 49.28
N THR A 17 -16.43 -6.04 50.28
CA THR A 17 -15.18 -6.84 50.28
C THR A 17 -15.23 -8.00 49.28
N VAL A 18 -16.41 -8.61 49.12
CA VAL A 18 -16.65 -9.66 48.11
C VAL A 18 -16.62 -9.06 46.70
N LEU A 19 -17.20 -7.87 46.51
CA LEU A 19 -17.12 -7.14 45.24
C LEU A 19 -15.70 -6.67 44.93
N VAL A 20 -14.93 -6.15 45.88
CA VAL A 20 -13.54 -5.71 45.63
C VAL A 20 -12.64 -6.89 45.26
N LEU A 21 -12.77 -8.05 45.92
CA LEU A 21 -12.05 -9.27 45.51
C LEU A 21 -12.55 -9.81 44.15
N PHE A 22 -13.84 -9.64 43.81
CA PHE A 22 -14.39 -10.06 42.52
C PHE A 22 -14.00 -9.12 41.37
N ILE A 23 -13.84 -7.82 41.65
CA ILE A 23 -13.37 -6.80 40.71
C ILE A 23 -11.88 -6.99 40.43
N ILE A 24 -11.04 -7.21 41.46
CA ILE A 24 -9.60 -7.48 41.26
C ILE A 24 -9.37 -8.80 40.49
N LYS A 25 -10.29 -9.77 40.58
CA LYS A 25 -10.16 -11.05 39.86
C LYS A 25 -10.63 -10.99 38.39
N LYS A 26 -11.24 -9.89 37.94
CA LYS A 26 -11.80 -9.78 36.58
C LYS A 26 -10.93 -9.05 35.56
N ASP A 27 -9.82 -8.42 35.95
CA ASP A 27 -9.00 -7.60 35.04
C ASP A 27 -7.61 -8.18 34.73
N LEU A 28 -7.45 -9.50 34.83
CA LEU A 28 -6.32 -10.21 34.22
C LEU A 28 -6.85 -11.30 33.29
N GLN A 29 -7.68 -10.91 32.32
CA GLN A 29 -7.75 -11.66 31.07
C GLN A 29 -6.43 -11.44 30.32
N ILE A 30 -5.42 -12.21 30.71
CA ILE A 30 -4.29 -12.50 29.83
C ILE A 30 -4.94 -13.16 28.60
N PHE A 31 -5.18 -12.36 27.56
CA PHE A 31 -5.55 -12.87 26.25
C PHE A 31 -4.46 -13.88 25.88
N LYS A 32 -4.78 -15.18 25.97
CA LYS A 32 -3.89 -16.23 25.50
C LYS A 32 -3.84 -16.11 23.99
N ILE A 33 -2.87 -15.36 23.52
CA ILE A 33 -2.51 -15.29 22.11
C ILE A 33 -1.84 -16.62 21.80
N PHE A 34 -2.61 -17.58 21.31
CA PHE A 34 -2.06 -18.86 20.89
C PHE A 34 -1.21 -18.64 19.63
N PRO A 35 0.03 -19.14 19.59
CA PRO A 35 0.87 -18.98 18.41
C PRO A 35 0.22 -19.71 17.24
N SER A 36 -0.07 -18.96 16.17
CA SER A 36 -0.60 -19.50 14.92
C SER A 36 0.55 -19.75 13.96
N TYR A 37 0.44 -20.80 13.15
CA TYR A 37 1.42 -21.08 12.10
C TYR A 37 1.05 -20.37 10.80
N CYS A 38 2.03 -19.79 10.13
CA CYS A 38 1.88 -19.26 8.78
C CYS A 38 2.60 -20.17 7.78
N ASN A 39 1.86 -20.67 6.79
CA ASN A 39 2.44 -21.51 5.74
C ASN A 39 3.38 -20.72 4.80
N ASP A 40 3.08 -19.44 4.54
CA ASP A 40 3.87 -18.62 3.62
C ASP A 40 5.22 -18.23 4.22
N CYS A 41 5.25 -17.88 5.51
CA CYS A 41 6.47 -17.50 6.22
C CYS A 41 7.16 -18.67 6.94
N GLN A 42 6.54 -19.85 6.93
CA GLN A 42 6.97 -21.06 7.63
C GLN A 42 7.36 -20.84 9.10
N CYS A 43 6.65 -19.95 9.80
CA CYS A 43 6.97 -19.56 11.17
C CYS A 43 5.73 -19.51 12.07
N MET A 44 5.97 -19.61 13.38
CA MET A 44 4.94 -19.41 14.40
C MET A 44 4.89 -17.92 14.75
N TYR A 45 3.70 -17.34 14.76
CA TYR A 45 3.48 -15.94 15.09
C TYR A 45 2.40 -15.78 16.15
N THR A 46 2.55 -14.77 16.99
CA THR A 46 1.55 -14.36 17.99
C THR A 46 0.84 -13.08 17.56
N ASP A 47 1.46 -12.25 16.73
CA ASP A 47 0.86 -10.99 16.30
C ASP A 47 -0.39 -11.19 15.44
N VAL A 48 -1.49 -10.54 15.80
CA VAL A 48 -2.72 -10.50 15.00
C VAL A 48 -2.50 -9.89 13.62
N ASN A 49 -1.48 -9.02 13.48
CA ASN A 49 -1.15 -8.32 12.25
C ASN A 49 -0.08 -9.01 11.41
N HIS A 50 0.31 -10.25 11.74
CA HIS A 50 1.32 -10.99 10.97
C HIS A 50 1.02 -10.96 9.45
N LYS A 51 -0.23 -11.21 9.04
CA LYS A 51 -0.64 -11.25 7.62
C LYS A 51 -0.57 -9.90 6.89
N THR A 52 -0.60 -8.79 7.62
CA THR A 52 -0.48 -7.43 7.05
C THR A 52 0.92 -6.84 7.22
N SER A 53 1.78 -7.52 7.98
CA SER A 53 3.16 -7.10 8.19
C SER A 53 3.92 -7.02 6.87
N THR A 54 4.84 -6.07 6.77
CA THR A 54 5.68 -5.88 5.57
C THR A 54 6.48 -7.14 5.25
N ALA A 55 6.97 -7.86 6.26
CA ALA A 55 7.71 -9.11 6.10
C ALA A 55 6.84 -10.20 5.44
N HIS A 56 5.62 -10.43 5.95
CA HIS A 56 4.69 -11.39 5.35
C HIS A 56 4.27 -10.96 3.94
N LEU A 57 4.00 -9.67 3.72
CA LEU A 57 3.64 -9.15 2.40
C LEU A 57 4.77 -9.29 1.37
N ILE A 58 6.03 -9.23 1.78
CA ILE A 58 7.17 -9.43 0.89
C ILE A 58 7.26 -10.90 0.49
N GLU A 59 7.14 -11.82 1.46
CA GLU A 59 7.21 -13.26 1.22
C GLU A 59 6.04 -13.75 0.34
N THR A 60 4.82 -13.26 0.62
CA THR A 60 3.61 -13.67 -0.12
C THR A 60 3.48 -13.01 -1.49
N LYS A 61 4.13 -11.85 -1.72
CA LYS A 61 4.08 -11.18 -3.03
C LYS A 61 4.95 -11.96 -4.03
N LYS A 62 4.31 -12.92 -4.68
CA LYS A 62 4.80 -13.46 -5.96
C LYS A 62 4.95 -12.29 -6.92
N LEU A 63 6.16 -12.07 -7.42
CA LEU A 63 6.40 -11.14 -8.51
C LEU A 63 5.67 -11.68 -9.73
N ILE A 64 4.49 -11.14 -10.02
CA ILE A 64 3.78 -11.47 -11.25
C ILE A 64 4.62 -10.90 -12.39
N ASN A 65 5.26 -11.79 -13.15
CA ASN A 65 5.99 -11.44 -14.36
C ASN A 65 4.98 -11.03 -15.44
N HIS A 66 4.38 -9.84 -15.28
CA HIS A 66 3.48 -9.29 -16.28
C HIS A 66 4.31 -8.72 -17.44
N PRO A 67 3.83 -8.81 -18.69
CA PRO A 67 4.60 -8.41 -19.85
C PRO A 67 4.75 -6.87 -20.01
N GLY A 68 4.15 -6.07 -19.12
CA GLY A 68 4.35 -4.62 -19.03
C GLY A 68 3.24 -3.74 -19.63
N TYR A 69 2.30 -4.31 -20.39
CA TYR A 69 1.23 -3.57 -21.06
C TYR A 69 -0.19 -3.85 -20.52
N GLN A 70 -0.30 -4.68 -19.47
CA GLN A 70 -1.54 -4.91 -18.70
C GLN A 70 -2.79 -5.19 -19.57
N ILE A 71 -2.61 -5.88 -20.70
CA ILE A 71 -3.75 -6.31 -21.53
C ILE A 71 -4.32 -7.57 -20.89
N PRO A 72 -5.60 -7.57 -20.49
CA PRO A 72 -6.17 -8.71 -19.79
C PRO A 72 -6.57 -9.84 -20.74
N GLU A 73 -6.56 -11.08 -20.24
CA GLU A 73 -6.86 -12.29 -21.03
C GLU A 73 -8.29 -12.35 -21.57
N TRP A 74 -9.24 -11.68 -20.92
CA TRP A 74 -10.63 -11.61 -21.40
C TRP A 74 -10.80 -10.68 -22.60
N ASN A 75 -9.80 -9.88 -22.94
CA ASN A 75 -9.87 -9.00 -24.10
C ASN A 75 -9.88 -9.84 -25.38
N LYS A 76 -10.88 -9.64 -26.23
CA LYS A 76 -11.01 -10.35 -27.52
C LYS A 76 -9.76 -10.18 -28.41
N GLY A 77 -9.14 -9.00 -28.41
CA GLY A 77 -7.92 -8.74 -29.17
C GLY A 77 -6.73 -9.57 -28.67
N TYR A 78 -6.60 -9.72 -27.34
CA TYR A 78 -5.59 -10.58 -26.74
C TYR A 78 -5.79 -12.05 -27.14
N GLN A 79 -7.03 -12.54 -27.02
CA GLN A 79 -7.36 -13.91 -27.39
C GLN A 79 -7.09 -14.18 -28.87
N LEU A 80 -7.37 -13.20 -29.74
CA LEU A 80 -7.06 -13.31 -31.17
C LEU A 80 -5.55 -13.40 -31.41
N LEU A 81 -4.75 -12.53 -30.79
CA LEU A 81 -3.29 -12.57 -30.92
C LEU A 81 -2.72 -13.91 -30.44
N ARG A 82 -3.16 -14.40 -29.28
CA ARG A 82 -2.75 -15.71 -28.76
C ARG A 82 -3.10 -16.86 -29.72
N LYS A 83 -4.28 -16.83 -30.35
CA LYS A 83 -4.68 -17.83 -31.37
C LYS A 83 -3.81 -17.81 -32.62
N THR A 84 -3.28 -16.65 -32.99
CA THR A 84 -2.36 -16.53 -34.14
C THR A 84 -0.92 -16.96 -33.82
N GLY A 85 -0.66 -17.46 -32.62
CA GLY A 85 0.67 -17.88 -32.19
C GLY A 85 1.55 -16.76 -31.65
N TRP A 86 0.99 -15.58 -31.36
CA TRP A 86 1.75 -14.49 -30.75
C TRP A 86 2.08 -14.80 -29.27
N ASN A 87 3.31 -14.51 -28.88
CA ASN A 87 3.83 -14.63 -27.52
C ASN A 87 3.91 -13.24 -26.85
N GLU A 88 3.40 -13.11 -25.63
CA GLU A 88 3.40 -11.85 -24.86
C GLU A 88 4.81 -11.35 -24.50
N TYR A 89 5.78 -12.25 -24.42
CA TYR A 89 7.15 -11.87 -24.11
C TYR A 89 7.91 -11.33 -25.32
N GLU A 90 7.34 -11.46 -26.51
CA GLU A 90 7.97 -11.15 -27.78
C GLU A 90 7.21 -10.05 -28.55
N GLY A 91 7.89 -9.48 -29.55
CA GLY A 91 7.28 -8.57 -30.50
C GLY A 91 6.36 -9.29 -31.49
N LEU A 92 5.64 -8.52 -32.28
CA LEU A 92 4.92 -9.05 -33.44
C LEU A 92 5.88 -9.33 -34.61
N GLY A 93 5.48 -10.20 -35.54
CA GLY A 93 6.28 -10.54 -36.73
C GLY A 93 6.89 -11.95 -36.65
N LYS A 94 7.38 -12.45 -37.78
CA LYS A 94 7.84 -13.84 -37.94
C LYS A 94 8.90 -14.24 -36.90
N ASP A 95 9.86 -13.35 -36.66
CA ASP A 95 10.98 -13.56 -35.72
C ASP A 95 10.79 -12.79 -34.40
N GLY A 96 9.56 -12.30 -34.12
CA GLY A 96 9.29 -11.46 -32.95
C GLY A 96 10.01 -10.11 -32.94
N SER A 97 10.48 -9.63 -34.10
CA SER A 97 11.29 -8.41 -34.25
C SER A 97 10.50 -7.09 -34.13
N GLY A 98 9.17 -7.17 -34.10
CA GLY A 98 8.30 -6.01 -33.92
C GLY A 98 8.43 -5.37 -32.54
N HIS A 99 7.96 -4.14 -32.44
CA HIS A 99 8.03 -3.42 -31.18
C HIS A 99 7.04 -4.01 -30.15
N ARG A 100 7.55 -4.45 -29.00
CA ARG A 100 6.75 -5.07 -27.93
C ARG A 100 5.83 -4.09 -27.20
N TYR A 101 6.31 -2.86 -26.98
CA TYR A 101 5.57 -1.83 -26.23
C TYR A 101 4.93 -0.79 -27.16
N PRO A 102 3.91 -0.05 -26.72
CA PRO A 102 3.41 1.08 -27.48
C PRO A 102 4.50 2.12 -27.76
N ILE A 103 4.51 2.68 -28.98
CA ILE A 103 5.45 3.73 -29.34
C ILE A 103 5.09 5.01 -28.57
N ARG A 104 6.09 5.58 -27.89
CA ARG A 104 5.94 6.84 -27.15
C ARG A 104 5.77 7.99 -28.15
N SER A 105 4.77 8.83 -27.95
CA SER A 105 4.48 9.95 -28.84
C SER A 105 4.61 11.29 -28.10
N VAL A 106 4.71 12.39 -28.85
CA VAL A 106 4.68 13.75 -28.31
C VAL A 106 3.50 14.47 -28.93
N LEU A 107 2.53 14.87 -28.10
CA LEU A 107 1.47 15.77 -28.55
C LEU A 107 2.05 17.18 -28.74
N LYS A 108 2.18 17.61 -30.00
CA LYS A 108 2.63 18.95 -30.37
C LYS A 108 1.54 19.97 -30.01
N ARG A 109 1.83 20.87 -29.06
CA ARG A 109 0.89 21.92 -28.58
C ARG A 109 1.26 23.32 -29.06
N ASP A 110 2.47 23.45 -29.59
CA ASP A 110 3.09 24.69 -30.02
C ASP A 110 2.97 24.89 -31.53
N ARG A 111 3.09 26.15 -31.96
CA ARG A 111 3.05 26.53 -33.38
C ARG A 111 4.45 26.64 -34.01
N PHE A 112 5.50 26.33 -33.28
CA PHE A 112 6.85 26.49 -33.79
C PHE A 112 7.18 25.44 -34.86
N GLY A 113 8.17 25.74 -35.69
CA GLY A 113 8.71 24.82 -36.68
C GLY A 113 9.40 23.60 -36.05
N PHE A 114 9.70 22.61 -36.87
CA PHE A 114 10.51 21.46 -36.44
C PHE A 114 11.97 21.91 -36.17
N GLY A 115 12.68 21.21 -35.28
CA GLY A 115 14.08 21.50 -34.94
C GLY A 115 14.32 22.18 -33.59
N LEU A 116 13.27 22.68 -32.93
CA LEU A 116 13.35 23.16 -31.54
C LEU A 116 13.41 22.00 -30.54
N LYS A 117 13.83 22.29 -29.30
CA LYS A 117 13.92 21.31 -28.22
C LYS A 117 12.58 20.57 -28.06
N LYS A 118 12.60 19.27 -28.39
CA LYS A 118 11.43 18.40 -28.33
C LYS A 118 11.05 18.13 -26.87
N GLN A 119 9.75 18.05 -26.62
CA GLN A 119 9.26 17.56 -25.33
C GLN A 119 9.55 16.06 -25.19
N THR A 120 9.60 15.57 -23.96
CA THR A 120 9.85 14.15 -23.70
C THR A 120 8.67 13.30 -24.21
N PRO A 121 8.91 12.28 -25.06
CA PRO A 121 7.86 11.42 -25.58
C PRO A 121 7.29 10.55 -24.47
N LYS A 122 5.96 10.39 -24.45
CA LYS A 122 5.23 9.63 -23.44
C LYS A 122 4.20 8.73 -24.11
N VAL A 123 3.91 7.59 -23.48
CA VAL A 123 2.72 6.81 -23.84
C VAL A 123 1.53 7.56 -23.25
N THR A 124 0.87 8.39 -24.05
CA THR A 124 -0.34 9.11 -23.62
C THR A 124 -1.55 8.38 -24.18
N HIS A 125 -2.44 7.95 -23.30
CA HIS A 125 -3.78 7.53 -23.70
C HIS A 125 -4.70 8.73 -23.61
N PHE A 126 -5.34 9.08 -24.72
CA PHE A 126 -6.45 10.04 -24.76
C PHE A 126 -7.72 9.27 -25.08
N LEU A 127 -8.82 9.66 -24.45
CA LEU A 127 -10.11 9.11 -24.85
C LEU A 127 -10.46 9.60 -26.26
N PRO A 128 -11.24 8.82 -27.03
CA PRO A 128 -11.80 9.30 -28.28
C PRO A 128 -12.50 10.65 -28.06
N PHE A 129 -12.18 11.63 -28.91
CA PHE A 129 -12.75 12.98 -28.88
C PHE A 129 -12.49 13.79 -27.59
N ASP A 130 -11.46 13.46 -26.81
CA ASP A 130 -11.10 14.21 -25.62
C ASP A 130 -10.54 15.61 -25.97
N LYS A 131 -11.40 16.64 -25.85
CA LYS A 131 -11.00 18.04 -26.08
C LYS A 131 -10.00 18.54 -25.02
N ARG A 132 -10.04 18.00 -23.79
CA ARG A 132 -9.15 18.43 -22.69
C ARG A 132 -7.70 18.02 -22.93
N ALA A 133 -7.48 16.90 -23.62
CA ALA A 133 -6.15 16.44 -24.02
C ALA A 133 -5.35 17.48 -24.82
N ILE A 134 -6.06 18.25 -25.64
CA ILE A 134 -5.53 19.22 -26.61
C ILE A 134 -5.52 20.64 -26.01
N GLU A 135 -6.28 20.87 -24.95
CA GLU A 135 -6.40 22.18 -24.30
C GLU A 135 -5.03 22.68 -23.80
N LYS A 136 -4.78 23.98 -24.02
CA LYS A 136 -3.54 24.61 -23.57
C LYS A 136 -3.58 24.82 -22.06
N VAL A 137 -2.74 24.08 -21.34
CA VAL A 137 -2.55 24.31 -19.91
C VAL A 137 -1.90 25.68 -19.69
N LYS A 138 -2.52 26.52 -18.85
CA LYS A 138 -1.92 27.78 -18.40
C LYS A 138 -0.61 27.46 -17.66
N LYS A 139 0.52 27.94 -18.19
CA LYS A 139 1.80 27.84 -17.48
C LYS A 139 1.74 28.75 -16.26
N LYS A 140 2.00 28.18 -15.08
CA LYS A 140 2.17 28.94 -13.86
C LYS A 140 3.33 29.92 -14.02
N SER A 141 3.16 31.13 -13.51
CA SER A 141 4.21 32.14 -13.51
C SER A 141 5.39 31.71 -12.62
N LYS A 142 6.57 32.29 -12.86
CA LYS A 142 7.78 32.03 -12.04
C LYS A 142 7.53 32.29 -10.54
N ARG A 143 6.69 33.29 -10.22
CA ARG A 143 6.30 33.63 -8.84
C ARG A 143 5.45 32.53 -8.21
N GLU A 144 4.48 31.99 -8.95
CA GLU A 144 3.64 30.88 -8.47
C GLU A 144 4.43 29.60 -8.26
N LEU A 145 5.39 29.28 -9.15
CA LEU A 145 6.28 28.11 -8.95
C LEU A 145 7.07 28.26 -7.66
N LYS A 146 7.70 29.42 -7.44
CA LYS A 146 8.50 29.70 -6.24
C LYS A 146 7.67 29.59 -4.95
N GLU A 147 6.43 30.07 -4.99
CA GLU A 147 5.50 29.94 -3.84
C GLU A 147 5.13 28.49 -3.56
N ILE A 148 4.91 27.67 -4.59
CA ILE A 148 4.62 26.23 -4.43
C ILE A 148 5.83 25.51 -3.82
N GLU A 149 7.04 25.81 -4.28
CA GLU A 149 8.27 25.24 -3.73
C GLU A 149 8.45 25.62 -2.26
N ARG A 150 8.23 26.89 -1.91
CA ARG A 150 8.26 27.36 -0.52
C ARG A 150 7.25 26.63 0.37
N ARG A 151 6.01 26.45 -0.11
CA ARG A 151 4.98 25.71 0.63
C ARG A 151 5.34 24.24 0.82
N LYS A 152 5.94 23.60 -0.19
CA LYS A 152 6.42 22.21 -0.08
C LYS A 152 7.55 22.11 0.96
N ALA A 153 8.52 23.03 0.91
CA ALA A 153 9.63 23.07 1.87
C ALA A 153 9.15 23.29 3.31
N ASN A 154 8.17 24.18 3.50
CA ASN A 154 7.57 24.39 4.82
C ASN A 154 6.82 23.14 5.30
N ARG A 155 6.10 22.45 4.41
CA ARG A 155 5.40 21.20 4.75
C ARG A 155 6.38 20.09 5.12
N THR A 156 7.48 19.94 4.39
CA THR A 156 8.51 18.93 4.72
C THR A 156 9.18 19.23 6.06
N LYS A 157 9.48 20.51 6.33
CA LYS A 157 10.00 20.95 7.63
C LYS A 157 9.03 20.65 8.76
N GLN A 158 7.73 20.90 8.55
CA GLN A 158 6.71 20.61 9.56
C GLN A 158 6.61 19.10 9.82
N LEU A 159 6.60 18.28 8.77
CA LEU A 159 6.59 16.81 8.91
C LEU A 159 7.80 16.28 9.68
N GLU A 160 8.99 16.88 9.48
CA GLU A 160 10.20 16.53 10.23
C GLU A 160 10.05 16.88 11.72
N ILE A 161 9.55 18.09 12.03
CA ILE A 161 9.31 18.54 13.41
C ILE A 161 8.31 17.63 14.09
N ASP A 162 7.17 17.36 13.43
CA ASP A 162 6.12 16.49 13.94
C ASP A 162 6.67 15.08 14.19
N PHE A 163 7.43 14.52 13.25
CA PHE A 163 8.09 13.23 13.39
C PHE A 163 9.03 13.20 14.61
N ARG A 164 9.85 14.23 14.82
CA ARG A 164 10.72 14.32 15.99
C ARG A 164 9.92 14.40 17.29
N MET A 165 8.85 15.20 17.31
CA MET A 165 7.99 15.37 18.48
C MET A 165 7.26 14.08 18.88
N MET A 166 6.89 13.23 17.91
CA MET A 166 6.18 11.98 18.19
C MET A 166 6.93 11.01 19.12
N PHE A 167 8.26 11.09 19.19
CA PHE A 167 9.08 10.21 20.04
C PHE A 167 9.50 10.84 21.38
N HIS A 168 8.97 12.02 21.72
CA HIS A 168 9.33 12.75 22.94
C HIS A 168 8.27 12.68 24.07
N PHE A 169 7.29 11.76 23.99
CA PHE A 169 6.16 11.68 24.93
C PHE A 169 6.28 10.62 26.06
N ASP A 170 7.37 9.85 26.12
CA ASP A 170 7.56 8.75 27.09
C ASP A 170 8.63 9.01 28.17
N GLN A 171 8.81 10.26 28.63
CA GLN A 171 9.70 10.59 29.77
C GLN A 171 8.94 11.20 30.95
#